data_AF-A0A9X0YHQ2-F1
#
_entry.id   AF-A0A9X0YHQ2-F1
#
_cell.length_a   1.000
_cell.length_b   1.000
_cell.length_c   1.000
_cell.angle_alpha   90.00
_cell.angle_beta   90.00
_cell.angle_gamma   90.00
#
_symmetry.space_group_name_H-M   'P 1'
#
loop_
_entity.id
_entity.type
_entity.pdbx_description
1 polymer ?
#
loop_
_entity_poly.entity_id
_entity_poly.type
_entity_poly.pdbx_seq_one_letter_code
_entity_poly.pdbx_strand_id
1 'polypeptide(L)'
;MKTDLSTYNNTWYKPGSTLKISLWYFVNVLFFINPLNPISSLKVFLLKLFGAKIGSGVVIKPGVNIKYPWLLTIGDYSWIGEKVWIDNLAKVTIGNHVCVSQEAMLLCGNHNYKKTTFDLLVSEITIDDGAWVGAKTVVCPGVNIKSHAILTVNSVATKTLEAYYIYQGNPARQIRKREIE
;
A
#
# COMPACT_ATOMS: atom_id res chain seq x y z
N MET A 1 25.98 23.00 0.92
CA MET A 1 24.52 23.06 0.69
C MET A 1 23.82 22.37 1.84
N LYS A 2 22.69 22.91 2.35
CA LYS A 2 21.89 22.35 3.44
C LYS A 2 20.44 22.18 2.97
N THR A 3 19.70 21.26 3.56
CA THR A 3 18.25 21.14 3.35
C THR A 3 17.55 22.41 3.85
N ASP A 4 16.65 22.96 3.03
CA ASP A 4 15.83 24.13 3.33
C ASP A 4 14.38 23.85 2.89
N LEU A 5 13.58 23.39 3.85
CA LEU A 5 12.17 23.04 3.62
C LEU A 5 11.29 24.26 3.35
N SER A 6 11.75 25.49 3.60
CA SER A 6 10.99 26.71 3.23
C SER A 6 10.85 26.86 1.71
N THR A 7 11.74 26.21 0.95
CA THR A 7 11.74 26.17 -0.52
C THR A 7 11.04 24.93 -1.10
N TYR A 8 10.45 24.08 -0.26
CA TYR A 8 9.70 22.90 -0.71
C TYR A 8 8.50 23.30 -1.59
N ASN A 9 8.35 22.62 -2.73
CA ASN A 9 7.27 22.86 -3.67
C ASN A 9 6.61 21.54 -4.10
N ASN A 10 5.31 21.41 -3.86
CA ASN A 10 4.49 20.27 -4.27
C ASN A 10 3.33 20.65 -5.22
N THR A 11 3.36 21.84 -5.81
CA THR A 11 2.27 22.35 -6.67
C THR A 11 1.99 21.46 -7.89
N TRP A 12 2.99 20.68 -8.33
CA TRP A 12 2.87 19.68 -9.39
C TRP A 12 2.04 18.47 -8.96
N TYR A 13 2.00 18.15 -7.67
CA TYR A 13 1.37 16.97 -7.13
C TYR A 13 -0.11 17.24 -6.81
N LYS A 14 -0.99 16.74 -7.68
CA LYS A 14 -2.44 16.95 -7.60
C LYS A 14 -3.17 15.59 -7.53
N PRO A 15 -3.22 14.93 -6.35
CA PRO A 15 -3.80 13.60 -6.23
C PRO A 15 -5.33 13.60 -6.38
N GLY A 16 -6.01 14.72 -6.11
CA GLY A 16 -7.45 14.86 -6.23
C GLY A 16 -7.91 16.25 -5.80
N SER A 17 -9.21 16.56 -5.93
CA SER A 17 -9.75 17.82 -5.44
C SER A 17 -9.75 17.88 -3.92
N THR A 18 -9.56 19.07 -3.36
CA THR A 18 -9.56 19.30 -1.89
C THR A 18 -10.83 18.76 -1.24
N LEU A 19 -11.99 18.99 -1.87
CA LEU A 19 -13.27 18.48 -1.36
C LEU A 19 -13.28 16.95 -1.26
N LYS A 20 -12.82 16.24 -2.30
CA LYS A 20 -12.80 14.77 -2.33
C LYS A 20 -11.87 14.22 -1.25
N ILE A 21 -10.71 14.85 -1.08
CA ILE A 21 -9.72 14.49 -0.05
C ILE A 21 -10.30 14.71 1.34
N SER A 22 -10.93 15.85 1.60
CA SER A 22 -11.55 16.16 2.89
C SER A 22 -12.69 15.19 3.23
N LEU A 23 -13.58 14.90 2.29
CA LEU A 23 -14.65 13.92 2.49
C LEU A 23 -14.07 12.53 2.79
N TRP A 24 -13.05 12.12 2.04
CA TRP A 24 -12.40 10.83 2.29
C TRP A 24 -11.75 10.76 3.67
N TYR A 25 -11.09 11.84 4.13
CA TYR A 25 -10.47 11.88 5.45
C TYR A 25 -11.45 11.47 6.55
N PHE A 26 -12.65 12.05 6.58
CA PHE A 26 -13.66 11.70 7.57
C PHE A 26 -14.18 10.27 7.40
N VAL A 27 -14.41 9.82 6.17
CA VAL A 27 -14.83 8.43 5.89
C VAL A 27 -13.77 7.43 6.38
N ASN A 28 -12.50 7.68 6.08
CA ASN A 28 -11.37 6.84 6.49
C ASN A 28 -11.26 6.76 8.02
N VAL A 29 -11.36 7.89 8.73
CA VAL A 29 -11.35 7.91 10.20
C VAL A 29 -12.52 7.12 10.79
N LEU A 30 -13.74 7.35 10.31
CA LEU A 30 -14.95 6.78 10.90
C LEU A 30 -15.15 5.30 10.61
N PHE A 31 -14.78 4.82 9.41
CA PHE A 31 -15.12 3.48 8.93
C PHE A 31 -13.93 2.53 8.73
N PHE A 32 -12.71 3.04 8.57
CA PHE A 32 -11.52 2.23 8.28
C PHE A 32 -10.60 2.14 9.49
N ILE A 33 -10.15 3.30 10.00
CA ILE A 33 -9.25 3.39 11.15
C ILE A 33 -9.98 3.00 12.44
N ASN A 34 -11.26 3.36 12.57
CA ASN A 34 -12.06 3.02 13.75
C ASN A 34 -12.19 1.50 13.92
N PRO A 35 -11.63 0.90 14.99
CA PRO A 35 -11.67 -0.54 15.22
C PRO A 35 -13.08 -1.07 15.51
N LEU A 36 -14.02 -0.19 15.89
CA LEU A 36 -15.41 -0.56 16.18
C LEU A 36 -16.20 -0.94 14.93
N ASN A 37 -15.66 -0.73 13.72
CA ASN A 37 -16.27 -1.15 12.48
C ASN A 37 -15.61 -2.43 11.94
N PRO A 38 -16.14 -3.64 12.21
CA PRO A 38 -15.62 -4.89 11.65
C PRO A 38 -16.14 -5.21 10.24
N ILE A 39 -17.06 -4.42 9.69
CA ILE A 39 -17.84 -4.80 8.51
C ILE A 39 -17.02 -4.54 7.23
N SER A 40 -16.49 -5.61 6.63
CA SER A 40 -15.69 -5.53 5.40
C SER A 40 -16.50 -5.04 4.19
N SER A 41 -17.73 -5.52 4.01
CA SER A 41 -18.58 -5.16 2.86
C SER A 41 -18.87 -3.66 2.80
N LEU A 42 -19.09 -3.02 3.95
CA LEU A 42 -19.25 -1.56 4.05
C LEU A 42 -17.98 -0.82 3.62
N LYS A 43 -16.81 -1.27 4.07
CA LYS A 43 -15.51 -0.70 3.64
C LYS A 43 -15.33 -0.82 2.13
N VAL A 44 -15.61 -2.00 1.57
CA VAL A 44 -15.54 -2.23 0.11
C VAL A 44 -16.48 -1.29 -0.65
N PHE A 45 -17.73 -1.15 -0.19
CA PHE A 45 -18.69 -0.22 -0.78
C PHE A 45 -18.18 1.24 -0.76
N LEU A 46 -17.71 1.71 0.39
CA LEU A 46 -17.18 3.07 0.53
C LEU A 46 -15.94 3.31 -0.34
N LEU A 47 -15.03 2.33 -0.44
CA LEU A 47 -13.87 2.44 -1.33
C LEU A 47 -14.29 2.58 -2.79
N LYS A 48 -15.23 1.75 -3.25
CA LYS A 48 -15.79 1.83 -4.61
C LYS A 48 -16.44 3.18 -4.87
N LEU A 49 -17.22 3.69 -3.91
CA LEU A 49 -17.85 5.02 -3.99
C LEU A 49 -16.82 6.14 -4.17
N PHE A 50 -15.64 6.03 -3.55
CA PHE A 50 -14.55 7.01 -3.70
C PHE A 50 -13.62 6.75 -4.90
N GLY A 51 -13.92 5.74 -5.72
CA GLY A 51 -13.25 5.47 -7.00
C GLY A 51 -12.21 4.35 -6.99
N ALA A 52 -12.11 3.57 -5.91
CA ALA A 52 -11.26 2.37 -5.91
C ALA A 52 -11.85 1.28 -6.81
N LYS A 53 -10.98 0.47 -7.42
CA LYS A 53 -11.38 -0.73 -8.16
C LYS A 53 -11.17 -1.95 -7.27
N ILE A 54 -12.26 -2.54 -6.78
CA ILE A 54 -12.20 -3.65 -5.82
C ILE A 54 -12.95 -4.86 -6.38
N GLY A 55 -12.28 -6.00 -6.39
CA GLY A 55 -12.80 -7.31 -6.81
C GLY A 55 -13.85 -7.91 -5.88
N SER A 56 -14.22 -9.14 -6.17
CA SER A 56 -15.15 -9.98 -5.41
C SER A 56 -14.45 -10.66 -4.24
N GLY A 57 -15.15 -10.87 -3.13
CA GLY A 57 -14.60 -11.61 -1.99
C GLY A 57 -13.44 -10.93 -1.23
N VAL A 58 -13.18 -9.63 -1.49
CA VAL A 58 -12.13 -8.88 -0.79
C VAL A 58 -12.50 -8.67 0.67
N VAL A 59 -11.55 -8.97 1.56
CA VAL A 59 -11.68 -8.77 3.01
C VAL A 59 -10.77 -7.64 3.46
N ILE A 60 -11.35 -6.65 4.15
CA ILE A 60 -10.63 -5.51 4.73
C ILE A 60 -10.90 -5.46 6.22
N LYS A 61 -9.85 -5.67 7.01
CA LYS A 61 -9.93 -5.74 8.46
C LYS A 61 -9.94 -4.34 9.11
N PRO A 62 -10.30 -4.22 10.40
CA PRO A 62 -10.32 -2.94 11.09
C PRO A 62 -8.95 -2.29 11.25
N GLY A 63 -8.93 -0.97 11.43
CA GLY A 63 -7.71 -0.20 11.65
C GLY A 63 -6.92 0.11 10.37
N VAL A 64 -7.34 -0.40 9.21
CA VAL A 64 -6.69 -0.13 7.93
C VAL A 64 -6.74 1.38 7.64
N ASN A 65 -5.67 1.92 7.09
CA ASN A 65 -5.57 3.32 6.68
C ASN A 65 -5.23 3.41 5.19
N ILE A 66 -6.08 4.06 4.41
CA ILE A 66 -5.88 4.20 2.95
C ILE A 66 -5.87 5.70 2.61
N LYS A 67 -4.81 6.16 1.94
CA LYS A 67 -4.64 7.60 1.66
C LYS A 67 -5.60 8.11 0.59
N TYR A 68 -5.63 7.47 -0.59
CA TYR A 68 -6.41 7.90 -1.75
C TYR A 68 -7.09 6.70 -2.45
N PRO A 69 -8.37 6.40 -2.18
CA PRO A 69 -9.05 5.23 -2.75
C PRO A 69 -9.05 5.18 -4.28
N TRP A 70 -9.15 6.34 -4.94
CA TRP A 70 -9.13 6.43 -6.40
C TRP A 70 -7.78 6.10 -7.05
N LEU A 71 -6.73 5.87 -6.24
CA LEU A 71 -5.43 5.35 -6.68
C LEU A 71 -5.22 3.90 -6.22
N LEU A 72 -6.28 3.19 -5.83
CA LEU A 72 -6.21 1.83 -5.31
C LEU A 72 -6.98 0.85 -6.21
N THR A 73 -6.30 -0.23 -6.58
CA THR A 73 -6.91 -1.41 -7.19
C THR A 73 -6.62 -2.63 -6.31
N ILE A 74 -7.64 -3.44 -6.03
CA ILE A 74 -7.53 -4.73 -5.33
C ILE A 74 -8.30 -5.79 -6.13
N GLY A 75 -7.64 -6.88 -6.50
CA GLY A 75 -8.23 -8.02 -7.20
C GLY A 75 -9.09 -8.92 -6.30
N ASP A 76 -9.60 -9.99 -6.89
CA ASP A 76 -10.55 -10.90 -6.25
C ASP A 76 -9.90 -11.70 -5.13
N TYR A 77 -10.69 -12.02 -4.08
CA TYR A 77 -10.32 -12.89 -2.97
C TYR A 77 -9.03 -12.48 -2.23
N SER A 78 -8.71 -11.19 -2.26
CA SER A 78 -7.56 -10.62 -1.55
C SER A 78 -7.93 -10.19 -0.12
N TRP A 79 -6.96 -10.29 0.78
CA TRP A 79 -7.12 -10.01 2.21
C TRP A 79 -6.19 -8.88 2.66
N ILE A 80 -6.77 -7.85 3.28
CA ILE A 80 -6.05 -6.73 3.88
C ILE A 80 -6.21 -6.80 5.40
N GLY A 81 -5.11 -7.14 6.09
CA GLY A 81 -5.03 -7.35 7.52
C GLY A 81 -5.19 -6.07 8.35
N GLU A 82 -5.32 -6.25 9.65
CA GLU A 82 -5.52 -5.18 10.60
C GLU A 82 -4.41 -4.14 10.54
N LYS A 83 -4.78 -2.86 10.63
CA LYS A 83 -3.81 -1.75 10.71
C LYS A 83 -2.81 -1.66 9.55
N VAL A 84 -3.11 -2.28 8.41
CA VAL A 84 -2.33 -2.05 7.18
C VAL A 84 -2.43 -0.58 6.81
N TRP A 85 -1.30 0.04 6.50
CA TRP A 85 -1.25 1.40 5.99
C TRP A 85 -0.87 1.40 4.51
N ILE A 86 -1.80 1.85 3.67
CA ILE A 86 -1.60 2.04 2.25
C ILE A 86 -1.45 3.54 1.99
N ASP A 87 -0.21 4.03 2.00
CA ASP A 87 0.15 5.42 1.71
C ASP A 87 0.32 5.64 0.21
N ASN A 88 -0.78 5.43 -0.54
CA ASN A 88 -0.79 5.42 -1.99
C ASN A 88 -0.79 6.83 -2.60
N LEU A 89 0.31 7.56 -2.41
CA LEU A 89 0.56 8.83 -3.11
C LEU A 89 0.65 8.68 -4.64
N ALA A 90 0.93 7.47 -5.12
CA ALA A 90 0.79 7.02 -6.50
C ALA A 90 -0.11 5.78 -6.53
N LYS A 91 -0.32 5.19 -7.70
CA LYS A 91 -1.16 3.99 -7.83
C LYS A 91 -0.59 2.82 -7.01
N VAL A 92 -1.46 2.14 -6.28
CA VAL A 92 -1.19 0.83 -5.68
C VAL A 92 -2.12 -0.19 -6.31
N THR A 93 -1.53 -1.23 -6.91
CA THR A 93 -2.26 -2.33 -7.53
C THR A 93 -1.98 -3.61 -6.75
N ILE A 94 -3.04 -4.20 -6.21
CA ILE A 94 -3.02 -5.49 -5.52
C ILE A 94 -3.81 -6.46 -6.39
N GLY A 95 -3.20 -7.58 -6.76
CA GLY A 95 -3.77 -8.61 -7.62
C GLY A 95 -4.84 -9.47 -6.92
N ASN A 96 -5.12 -10.61 -7.52
CA ASN A 96 -6.04 -11.63 -7.02
C ASN A 96 -5.34 -12.54 -6.00
N HIS A 97 -6.09 -13.03 -5.01
CA HIS A 97 -5.58 -13.97 -4.01
C HIS A 97 -4.33 -13.47 -3.26
N VAL A 98 -4.21 -12.15 -3.09
CA VAL A 98 -3.10 -11.53 -2.35
C VAL A 98 -3.46 -11.43 -0.87
N CYS A 99 -2.50 -11.76 0.00
CA CYS A 99 -2.61 -11.48 1.42
C CYS A 99 -1.64 -10.37 1.81
N VAL A 100 -2.16 -9.27 2.37
CA VAL A 100 -1.37 -8.24 3.04
C VAL A 100 -1.66 -8.34 4.52
N SER A 101 -0.73 -8.90 5.28
CA SER A 101 -0.90 -9.18 6.70
C SER A 101 -0.79 -7.91 7.56
N GLN A 102 -1.23 -8.04 8.82
CA GLN A 102 -1.41 -6.94 9.74
C GLN A 102 -0.18 -6.03 9.90
N GLU A 103 -0.44 -4.74 10.08
CA GLU A 103 0.57 -3.68 10.32
C GLU A 103 1.62 -3.53 9.19
N ALA A 104 1.38 -4.12 8.01
CA ALA A 104 2.21 -3.87 6.85
C ALA A 104 2.02 -2.42 6.34
N MET A 105 3.09 -1.83 5.82
CA MET A 105 3.10 -0.49 5.24
C MET A 105 3.45 -0.55 3.75
N LEU A 106 2.56 -0.06 2.90
CA LEU A 106 2.79 0.14 1.47
C LEU A 106 3.00 1.63 1.21
N LEU A 107 4.23 2.04 0.90
CA LEU A 107 4.63 3.45 0.88
C LEU A 107 4.99 3.89 -0.54
N CYS A 108 4.17 4.74 -1.16
CA CYS A 108 4.48 5.28 -2.49
C CYS A 108 5.36 6.53 -2.46
N GLY A 109 5.44 7.21 -1.31
CA GLY A 109 6.17 8.47 -1.15
C GLY A 109 7.64 8.30 -0.76
N ASN A 110 8.50 9.17 -1.29
CA ASN A 110 9.85 9.41 -0.82
C ASN A 110 10.22 10.89 -1.01
N HIS A 111 11.44 11.27 -0.65
CA HIS A 111 11.98 12.59 -0.93
C HIS A 111 13.36 12.49 -1.59
N ASN A 112 13.64 13.43 -2.50
CA ASN A 112 14.95 13.58 -3.08
C ASN A 112 15.90 14.24 -2.05
N TYR A 113 16.49 13.42 -1.19
CA TYR A 113 17.43 13.84 -0.15
C TYR A 113 18.74 14.43 -0.69
N LYS A 114 18.98 14.37 -2.01
CA LYS A 114 20.13 15.00 -2.66
C LYS A 114 19.88 16.47 -3.04
N LYS A 115 18.63 16.95 -2.95
CA LYS A 115 18.27 18.35 -3.22
C LYS A 115 18.01 19.10 -1.92
N THR A 116 18.40 20.38 -1.89
CA THR A 116 18.14 21.27 -0.75
C THR A 116 16.64 21.47 -0.50
N THR A 117 15.83 21.45 -1.57
CA THR A 117 14.37 21.59 -1.54
C THR A 117 13.63 20.36 -1.00
N PHE A 118 14.32 19.21 -0.86
CA PHE A 118 13.74 17.95 -0.38
C PHE A 118 12.48 17.52 -1.17
N ASP A 119 12.52 17.65 -2.50
CA ASP A 119 11.38 17.42 -3.39
C ASP A 119 10.69 16.08 -3.11
N LEU A 120 9.35 16.08 -3.14
CA LEU A 120 8.56 14.86 -3.10
C LEU A 120 8.87 13.99 -4.33
N LEU A 121 9.05 12.69 -4.10
CA LEU A 121 9.10 11.65 -5.12
C LEU A 121 7.94 10.68 -4.86
N VAL A 122 7.29 10.23 -5.92
CA VAL A 122 6.23 9.23 -5.83
C VAL A 122 6.49 8.10 -6.82
N SER A 123 6.18 6.86 -6.44
CA SER A 123 6.30 5.71 -7.33
C SER A 123 5.23 4.68 -7.02
N GLU A 124 4.73 4.02 -8.06
CA GLU A 124 3.68 3.01 -7.95
C GLU A 124 4.19 1.76 -7.22
N ILE A 125 3.28 1.02 -6.59
CA ILE A 125 3.55 -0.32 -6.05
C ILE A 125 2.61 -1.30 -6.74
N THR A 126 3.15 -2.42 -7.17
CA THR A 126 2.37 -3.54 -7.73
C THR A 126 2.63 -4.79 -6.91
N ILE A 127 1.55 -5.47 -6.51
CA ILE A 127 1.59 -6.77 -5.84
C ILE A 127 0.77 -7.72 -6.69
N ASP A 128 1.44 -8.64 -7.39
CA ASP A 128 0.83 -9.56 -8.33
C ASP A 128 0.12 -10.72 -7.63
N ASP A 129 -0.65 -11.47 -8.41
CA ASP A 129 -1.52 -12.55 -7.94
C ASP A 129 -0.79 -13.60 -7.08
N GLY A 130 -1.45 -14.02 -6.00
CA GLY A 130 -0.97 -15.06 -5.07
C GLY A 130 0.19 -14.64 -4.17
N ALA A 131 0.69 -13.40 -4.28
CA ALA A 131 1.75 -12.88 -3.44
C ALA A 131 1.29 -12.71 -1.98
N TRP A 132 2.26 -12.77 -1.06
CA TRP A 132 2.02 -12.58 0.37
C TRP A 132 2.99 -11.55 0.95
N VAL A 133 2.41 -10.47 1.47
CA VAL A 133 3.10 -9.43 2.24
C VAL A 133 2.87 -9.73 3.73
N GLY A 134 3.91 -10.18 4.41
CA GLY A 134 3.88 -10.61 5.80
C GLY A 134 3.60 -9.49 6.79
N ALA A 135 3.35 -9.85 8.04
CA ALA A 135 3.01 -8.87 9.07
C ALA A 135 4.16 -7.90 9.33
N LYS A 136 3.85 -6.63 9.63
CA LYS A 136 4.84 -5.58 9.96
C LYS A 136 5.92 -5.35 8.90
N THR A 137 5.67 -5.74 7.65
CA THR A 137 6.61 -5.49 6.56
C THR A 137 6.49 -4.06 6.04
N VAL A 138 7.53 -3.60 5.35
CA VAL A 138 7.51 -2.34 4.61
C VAL A 138 7.76 -2.61 3.13
N VAL A 139 6.90 -2.09 2.26
CA VAL A 139 7.09 -2.10 0.80
C VAL A 139 7.40 -0.67 0.36
N CYS A 140 8.64 -0.45 -0.10
CA CYS A 140 9.12 0.85 -0.50
C CYS A 140 8.55 1.30 -1.87
N PRO A 141 8.68 2.60 -2.21
CA PRO A 141 8.20 3.14 -3.47
C PRO A 141 8.81 2.42 -4.68
N GLY A 142 8.00 2.13 -5.70
CA GLY A 142 8.46 1.52 -6.95
C GLY A 142 8.67 0.01 -6.90
N VAL A 143 8.37 -0.64 -5.77
CA VAL A 143 8.53 -2.09 -5.64
C VAL A 143 7.40 -2.82 -6.34
N ASN A 144 7.79 -3.80 -7.16
CA ASN A 144 6.90 -4.83 -7.68
C ASN A 144 7.12 -6.14 -6.91
N ILE A 145 6.08 -6.67 -6.30
CA ILE A 145 6.08 -8.01 -5.69
C ILE A 145 5.44 -8.94 -6.69
N LYS A 146 6.27 -9.71 -7.41
CA LYS A 146 5.78 -10.57 -8.50
C LYS A 146 4.98 -11.76 -7.98
N SER A 147 4.30 -12.42 -8.90
CA SER A 147 3.32 -13.47 -8.61
C SER A 147 3.87 -14.52 -7.64
N HIS A 148 3.08 -14.82 -6.60
CA HIS A 148 3.39 -15.78 -5.55
C HIS A 148 4.67 -15.49 -4.73
N ALA A 149 5.33 -14.35 -4.89
CA ALA A 149 6.44 -13.97 -4.03
C ALA A 149 5.97 -13.75 -2.58
N ILE A 150 6.86 -14.02 -1.62
CA ILE A 150 6.60 -13.81 -0.20
C ILE A 150 7.58 -12.78 0.35
N LEU A 151 7.08 -11.71 0.96
CA LEU A 151 7.85 -10.86 1.85
C LEU A 151 7.55 -11.28 3.29
N THR A 152 8.50 -11.94 3.95
CA THR A 152 8.26 -12.50 5.29
C THR A 152 8.13 -11.41 6.37
N VAL A 153 7.55 -11.78 7.52
CA VAL A 153 7.32 -10.88 8.66
C VAL A 153 8.50 -9.95 8.96
N ASN A 154 8.20 -8.69 9.25
CA ASN A 154 9.17 -7.66 9.66
C ASN A 154 10.28 -7.37 8.62
N SER A 155 10.05 -7.72 7.35
CA SER A 155 11.01 -7.47 6.26
C SER A 155 10.72 -6.17 5.51
N VAL A 156 11.75 -5.60 4.87
CA VAL A 156 11.66 -4.33 4.12
C VAL A 156 12.03 -4.56 2.65
N ALA A 157 11.03 -4.55 1.78
CA ALA A 157 11.25 -4.64 0.34
C ALA A 157 11.70 -3.28 -0.21
N THR A 158 12.95 -3.20 -0.65
CA THR A 158 13.54 -2.00 -1.28
C THR A 158 13.76 -2.15 -2.79
N LYS A 159 13.50 -3.35 -3.32
CA LYS A 159 13.64 -3.73 -4.73
C LYS A 159 12.51 -4.68 -5.11
N THR A 160 12.29 -4.91 -6.40
CA THR A 160 11.36 -5.92 -6.92
C THR A 160 11.65 -7.31 -6.34
N LEU A 161 10.59 -8.04 -5.98
CA LEU A 161 10.64 -9.43 -5.54
C LEU A 161 10.27 -10.34 -6.71
N GLU A 162 11.11 -11.32 -7.02
CA GLU A 162 10.90 -12.27 -8.10
C GLU A 162 9.82 -13.31 -7.78
N ALA A 163 9.12 -13.75 -8.83
CA ALA A 163 7.99 -14.65 -8.71
C ALA A 163 8.39 -15.98 -8.06
N TYR A 164 7.52 -16.55 -7.23
CA TYR A 164 7.77 -17.82 -6.54
C TYR A 164 9.07 -17.84 -5.71
N TYR A 165 9.48 -16.71 -5.14
CA TYR A 165 10.57 -16.65 -4.17
C TYR A 165 10.13 -16.08 -2.83
N ILE A 166 10.84 -16.47 -1.79
CA ILE A 166 10.68 -15.98 -0.42
C ILE A 166 11.80 -14.99 -0.13
N TYR A 167 11.43 -13.84 0.43
CA TYR A 167 12.30 -12.74 0.79
C TYR A 167 12.23 -12.45 2.29
N GLN A 168 13.39 -12.20 2.91
CA GLN A 168 13.50 -11.93 4.34
C GLN A 168 14.57 -10.88 4.66
N GLY A 169 14.31 -10.06 5.68
CA GLY A 169 15.27 -9.13 6.27
C GLY A 169 15.02 -7.66 5.94
N ASN A 170 15.92 -6.80 6.43
CA ASN A 170 15.92 -5.37 6.18
C ASN A 170 17.35 -4.91 5.78
N PRO A 171 17.62 -4.64 4.49
CA PRO A 171 16.72 -4.83 3.35
C PRO A 171 16.45 -6.32 3.08
N ALA A 172 15.27 -6.62 2.55
CA ALA A 172 14.87 -7.99 2.25
C ALA A 172 15.74 -8.59 1.15
N ARG A 173 16.20 -9.82 1.38
CA ARG A 173 16.98 -10.60 0.41
C ARG A 173 16.24 -11.89 0.07
N GLN A 174 16.41 -12.35 -1.16
CA GLN A 174 15.91 -13.64 -1.60
C GLN A 174 16.59 -14.75 -0.77
N ILE A 175 15.79 -15.60 -0.13
CA ILE A 175 16.30 -16.68 0.74
C ILE A 175 16.12 -18.06 0.14
N ARG A 176 14.98 -18.35 -0.50
CA ARG A 176 14.70 -19.63 -1.16
C ARG A 176 13.51 -19.53 -2.11
N LYS A 177 13.39 -20.50 -3.01
CA LYS A 177 12.21 -20.67 -3.86
C LYS A 177 11.00 -21.04 -3.00
N ARG A 178 9.81 -20.56 -3.38
CA ARG A 178 8.51 -20.98 -2.85
C ARG A 178 8.01 -22.13 -3.71
N GLU A 179 7.78 -23.28 -3.10
CA GLU A 179 7.14 -24.44 -3.73
C GLU A 179 5.68 -24.49 -3.24
N ILE A 180 4.76 -24.83 -4.15
CA ILE A 180 3.32 -24.94 -3.89
C ILE A 180 2.95 -26.38 -4.22
N GLU A 181 2.24 -27.03 -3.29
CA GLU A 181 1.73 -28.40 -3.40
C GLU A 181 0.28 -28.42 -3.92
#